data_AF-A0AAU8RQN9-F1
#
_entry.id   AF-A0AAU8RQN9-F1
#
_cell.length_a   1.000
_cell.length_b   1.000
_cell.length_c   1.000
_cell.angle_alpha   90.00
_cell.angle_beta   90.00
_cell.angle_gamma   90.00
#
_symmetry.space_group_name_H-M   'P 1'
#
loop_
_entity.id
_entity.type
_entity.pdbx_description
1 polymer ?
#
loop_
_entity_poly.entity_id
_entity_poly.type
_entity_poly.pdbx_seq_one_letter_code
_entity_poly.pdbx_strand_id
1 'polypeptide(L)'
;MQKKLNYILITTLILMSISCKNEKKNNSLNLETETELKTDSVEAYNELANTENKKTLTISEYNTDNTEIKNIERPEKTIIRNLAIDTTKAFGIWTKDPNGPHADFWLTKKSFYIVDYDGDGAMPYILDKNKITIFYNDFIQKGIITSTENDTLKIKWSDIENETEYVKFEN
;
A
#
# COMPACT_ATOMS: atom_id res chain seq x y z
N MET A 1 -14.16 -39.70 -54.33
CA MET A 1 -13.96 -38.55 -55.25
C MET A 1 -13.65 -37.33 -54.37
N GLN A 2 -12.40 -36.87 -54.33
CA GLN A 2 -11.94 -35.59 -54.93
C GLN A 2 -12.66 -34.36 -54.33
N LYS A 3 -12.03 -33.36 -53.69
CA LYS A 3 -10.67 -32.81 -53.79
C LYS A 3 -10.28 -32.05 -52.51
N LYS A 4 -8.97 -32.03 -52.26
CA LYS A 4 -8.26 -31.13 -51.32
C LYS A 4 -8.39 -29.68 -51.78
N LEU A 5 -8.43 -28.73 -50.85
CA LEU A 5 -8.05 -27.34 -51.12
C LEU A 5 -7.07 -26.86 -50.05
N ASN A 6 -5.80 -26.77 -50.45
CA ASN A 6 -4.73 -26.03 -49.78
C ASN A 6 -4.89 -24.54 -50.11
N TYR A 7 -4.72 -23.64 -49.15
CA TYR A 7 -4.26 -22.26 -49.35
C TYR A 7 -3.62 -21.78 -48.03
N ILE A 8 -2.29 -21.90 -47.89
CA ILE A 8 -1.26 -20.86 -48.10
C ILE A 8 -1.39 -19.68 -47.12
N LEU A 9 -0.55 -19.74 -46.09
CA LEU A 9 -0.12 -18.66 -45.21
C LEU A 9 0.80 -17.70 -45.97
N ILE A 10 0.50 -16.40 -46.00
CA ILE A 10 1.51 -15.36 -46.23
C ILE A 10 1.25 -14.21 -45.26
N THR A 11 2.23 -14.03 -44.38
CA THR A 11 2.41 -12.98 -43.38
C THR A 11 2.77 -11.65 -44.03
N THR A 12 2.18 -10.54 -43.57
CA THR A 12 2.66 -9.19 -43.89
C THR A 12 3.28 -8.55 -42.65
N LEU A 13 4.60 -8.36 -42.73
CA LEU A 13 5.41 -7.57 -41.81
C LEU A 13 5.06 -6.08 -41.97
N ILE A 14 4.65 -5.41 -40.90
CA ILE A 14 4.58 -3.95 -40.85
C ILE A 14 5.88 -3.47 -40.19
N LEU A 15 6.82 -2.97 -40.99
CA LEU A 15 8.01 -2.28 -40.51
C LEU A 15 7.66 -0.81 -40.26
N MET A 16 7.71 -0.40 -39.00
CA MET A 16 7.72 1.01 -38.61
C MET A 16 9.03 1.67 -39.06
N SER A 17 8.91 2.82 -39.71
CA SER A 17 10.00 3.80 -39.80
C SER A 17 9.43 5.20 -39.67
N ILE A 18 9.22 5.64 -38.43
CA ILE A 18 9.03 7.06 -38.12
C ILE A 18 10.42 7.69 -38.16
N SER A 19 10.76 8.31 -39.29
CA SER A 19 11.91 9.19 -39.44
C SER A 19 11.54 10.57 -38.87
N CYS A 20 11.78 10.78 -37.58
CA CYS A 20 11.77 12.13 -37.01
C CYS A 20 13.17 12.74 -37.19
N LYS A 21 13.23 13.60 -38.21
CA LYS A 21 14.32 14.51 -38.57
C LYS A 21 14.60 15.45 -37.39
N ASN A 22 15.83 15.45 -36.87
CA ASN A 22 16.30 16.48 -35.95
C ASN A 22 16.50 17.80 -36.71
N GLU A 23 15.58 18.76 -36.54
CA GLU A 23 15.83 20.16 -36.84
C GLU A 23 15.88 20.95 -35.53
N LYS A 24 17.09 21.42 -35.19
CA LYS A 24 17.26 22.53 -34.25
C LYS A 24 16.67 23.78 -34.88
N LYS A 25 15.69 24.39 -34.22
CA LYS A 25 15.35 25.79 -34.49
C LYS A 25 15.09 26.51 -33.17
N ASN A 26 16.03 27.38 -32.84
CA ASN A 26 15.88 28.41 -31.83
C ASN A 26 14.73 29.33 -32.26
N ASN A 27 13.82 29.63 -31.35
CA ASN A 27 13.17 30.93 -31.36
C ASN A 27 12.77 31.30 -29.94
N SER A 28 13.39 32.37 -29.44
CA SER A 28 12.92 33.10 -28.27
C SER A 28 11.60 33.79 -28.61
N LEU A 29 10.63 33.73 -27.72
CA LEU A 29 9.62 34.76 -27.57
C LEU A 29 9.09 34.70 -26.14
N ASN A 30 9.51 35.69 -25.36
CA ASN A 30 8.89 36.05 -24.10
C ASN A 30 7.43 36.45 -24.35
N LEU A 31 6.51 35.93 -23.54
CA LEU A 31 5.33 36.66 -23.14
C LEU A 31 5.05 36.30 -21.69
N GLU A 32 5.31 37.27 -20.81
CA GLU A 32 4.84 37.27 -19.43
C GLU A 32 3.32 37.13 -19.40
N THR A 33 2.84 36.20 -18.59
CA THR A 33 1.60 36.42 -17.83
C THR A 33 1.77 35.65 -16.54
N GLU A 34 2.01 36.41 -15.47
CA GLU A 34 1.91 35.94 -14.11
C GLU A 34 0.58 35.25 -13.89
N THR A 35 0.64 34.01 -13.44
CA THR A 35 -0.35 33.49 -12.50
C THR A 35 0.41 32.55 -11.59
N GLU A 36 0.93 33.11 -10.50
CA GLU A 36 1.33 32.34 -9.33
C GLU A 36 0.13 31.53 -8.86
N LEU A 37 0.04 30.28 -9.31
CA LEU A 37 -0.62 29.27 -8.50
C LEU A 37 0.38 28.92 -7.41
N LYS A 38 0.24 29.59 -6.27
CA LYS A 38 0.66 29.03 -4.99
C LYS A 38 0.00 27.66 -4.90
N THR A 39 0.74 26.62 -5.23
CA THR A 39 0.41 25.29 -4.75
C THR A 39 0.65 25.38 -3.26
N ASP A 40 -0.42 25.63 -2.52
CA ASP A 40 -0.38 25.51 -1.07
C ASP A 40 0.20 24.13 -0.76
N SER A 41 1.27 24.18 0.02
CA SER A 41 1.92 23.06 0.67
C SER A 41 0.88 22.26 1.44
N VAL A 42 0.21 21.33 0.78
CA VAL A 42 -0.56 20.27 1.44
C VAL A 42 0.40 19.09 1.60
N GLU A 43 1.31 19.21 2.55
CA GLU A 43 1.87 18.04 3.23
C GLU A 43 0.73 17.45 4.06
N ALA A 44 -0.06 16.56 3.47
CA ALA A 44 -1.15 15.99 4.22
C ALA A 44 -1.58 14.60 3.70
N TYR A 45 -1.47 13.67 4.65
CA TYR A 45 -2.25 12.45 4.85
C TYR A 45 -1.64 11.11 4.39
N ASN A 46 -1.36 10.31 5.42
CA ASN A 46 -1.31 8.84 5.48
C ASN A 46 -0.17 8.13 4.76
N GLU A 47 1.08 8.38 5.19
CA GLU A 47 2.21 7.50 4.87
C GLU A 47 2.20 6.24 5.72
N LEU A 48 1.31 5.28 5.41
CA LEU A 48 1.47 3.93 5.90
C LEU A 48 2.57 3.22 5.10
N ALA A 49 3.77 3.21 5.69
CA ALA A 49 4.86 2.27 5.50
C ALA A 49 5.50 2.14 4.09
N ASN A 50 6.12 3.21 3.58
CA ASN A 50 7.48 3.20 2.99
C ASN A 50 7.83 4.57 2.37
N THR A 51 8.48 5.45 3.13
CA THR A 51 9.08 6.67 2.54
C THR A 51 10.44 6.39 1.90
N GLU A 52 11.11 5.29 2.26
CA GLU A 52 12.51 5.03 1.88
C GLU A 52 12.67 4.19 0.61
N ASN A 53 11.66 3.41 0.19
CA ASN A 53 11.72 2.59 -1.03
C ASN A 53 10.43 2.71 -1.85
N LYS A 54 10.42 3.67 -2.78
CA LYS A 54 9.33 4.02 -3.70
C LYS A 54 9.03 2.89 -4.70
N LYS A 55 8.38 1.82 -4.25
CA LYS A 55 7.99 0.67 -5.09
C LYS A 55 6.49 0.68 -5.37
N THR A 56 6.11 1.36 -6.46
CA THR A 56 4.79 1.36 -7.13
C THR A 56 3.56 1.43 -6.25
N LEU A 57 2.90 2.58 -6.35
CA LEU A 57 1.76 2.98 -5.55
C LEU A 57 0.57 2.00 -5.64
N THR A 58 -0.04 1.66 -4.51
CA THR A 58 -1.11 0.65 -4.33
C THR A 58 -2.39 1.29 -3.76
N ILE A 59 -3.57 0.71 -3.99
CA ILE A 59 -4.90 1.18 -3.54
C ILE A 59 -4.91 1.48 -2.04
N SER A 60 -4.21 0.63 -1.30
CA SER A 60 -4.08 0.71 0.15
C SER A 60 -3.27 1.92 0.61
N GLU A 61 -2.51 2.61 -0.26
CA GLU A 61 -1.81 3.85 0.10
C GLU A 61 -2.73 5.07 0.16
N TYR A 62 -3.83 5.06 -0.60
CA TYR A 62 -4.84 6.11 -0.52
C TYR A 62 -5.89 5.83 0.56
N ASN A 63 -5.69 4.78 1.38
CA ASN A 63 -6.62 4.35 2.40
C ASN A 63 -8.08 4.30 1.88
N THR A 64 -8.30 3.74 0.70
CA THR A 64 -9.65 3.68 0.10
C THR A 64 -9.90 2.34 -0.54
N ASP A 65 -11.14 1.86 -0.48
CA ASP A 65 -11.57 0.76 -1.35
C ASP A 65 -11.65 1.23 -2.80
N ASN A 66 -11.40 0.31 -3.74
CA ASN A 66 -11.64 0.52 -5.15
C ASN A 66 -12.36 -0.69 -5.74
N THR A 67 -13.64 -0.53 -6.07
CA THR A 67 -14.50 -1.61 -6.59
C THR A 67 -14.08 -2.11 -7.97
N GLU A 68 -13.28 -1.35 -8.72
CA GLU A 68 -12.79 -1.75 -10.03
C GLU A 68 -11.61 -2.72 -9.95
N ILE A 69 -10.95 -2.78 -8.78
CA ILE A 69 -9.78 -3.61 -8.58
C ILE A 69 -10.12 -4.76 -7.63
N LYS A 70 -9.87 -5.97 -8.10
CA LYS A 70 -10.10 -7.17 -7.31
C LYS A 70 -9.03 -7.29 -6.23
N ASN A 71 -9.46 -7.52 -5.00
CA ASN A 71 -8.55 -7.82 -3.90
C ASN A 71 -7.71 -9.08 -4.16
N ILE A 72 -6.50 -9.09 -3.61
CA ILE A 72 -5.67 -10.30 -3.55
C ILE A 72 -6.39 -11.42 -2.79
N GLU A 73 -5.92 -12.65 -2.98
CA GLU A 73 -6.37 -13.76 -2.17
C GLU A 73 -6.06 -13.49 -0.69
N ARG A 74 -7.11 -13.49 0.13
CA ARG A 74 -7.04 -13.21 1.57
C ARG A 74 -8.02 -14.11 2.31
N PRO A 75 -7.75 -14.45 3.59
CA PRO A 75 -8.69 -15.24 4.37
C PRO A 75 -9.98 -14.44 4.63
N GLU A 76 -11.12 -15.13 4.66
CA GLU A 76 -12.43 -14.50 4.94
C GLU A 76 -12.49 -13.86 6.35
N LYS A 77 -11.64 -14.33 7.26
CA LYS A 77 -11.56 -13.85 8.64
C LYS A 77 -10.16 -13.99 9.19
N THR A 78 -9.88 -13.19 10.22
CA THR A 78 -8.65 -13.30 10.99
C THR A 78 -8.48 -14.69 11.61
N ILE A 79 -7.24 -15.18 11.58
CA ILE A 79 -6.84 -16.47 12.14
C ILE A 79 -5.81 -16.22 13.23
N ILE A 80 -6.13 -16.65 14.45
CA ILE A 80 -5.24 -16.54 15.61
C ILE A 80 -4.94 -17.95 16.12
N ARG A 81 -3.67 -18.30 16.26
CA ARG A 81 -3.23 -19.62 16.71
C ARG A 81 -1.85 -19.60 17.36
N ASN A 82 -1.56 -20.64 18.15
CA ASN A 82 -0.25 -20.91 18.76
C ASN A 82 0.37 -19.71 19.51
N LEU A 83 -0.45 -18.87 20.16
CA LEU A 83 -0.03 -17.57 20.70
C LEU A 83 1.23 -17.67 21.57
N ALA A 84 2.17 -16.75 21.30
CA ALA A 84 3.41 -16.58 22.07
C ALA A 84 3.55 -15.16 22.64
N ILE A 85 2.50 -14.35 22.53
CA ILE A 85 2.39 -12.98 23.07
C ILE A 85 1.09 -12.84 23.85
N ASP A 86 1.04 -11.88 24.76
CA ASP A 86 -0.19 -11.50 25.44
C ASP A 86 -1.05 -10.60 24.54
N THR A 87 -2.07 -11.20 23.92
CA THR A 87 -2.98 -10.45 23.05
C THR A 87 -3.83 -9.42 23.79
N THR A 88 -3.99 -9.54 25.11
CA THR A 88 -4.72 -8.51 25.89
C THR A 88 -3.97 -7.19 25.95
N LYS A 89 -2.64 -7.24 25.79
CA LYS A 89 -1.77 -6.07 25.69
C LYS A 89 -1.52 -5.64 24.25
N ALA A 90 -1.50 -6.58 23.30
CA ALA A 90 -1.28 -6.27 21.88
C ALA A 90 -2.49 -5.61 21.22
N PHE A 91 -3.72 -5.98 21.60
CA PHE A 91 -4.93 -5.40 21.03
C PHE A 91 -5.17 -3.99 21.58
N GLY A 92 -5.32 -3.03 20.67
CA GLY A 92 -5.33 -1.62 21.01
C GLY A 92 -5.24 -0.74 19.77
N ILE A 93 -5.44 0.56 19.99
CA ILE A 93 -5.25 1.60 18.99
C ILE A 93 -3.81 2.10 19.16
N TRP A 94 -3.08 2.20 18.06
CA TRP A 94 -1.63 2.38 18.07
C TRP A 94 -1.22 3.52 17.14
N THR A 95 -0.27 4.33 17.59
CA THR A 95 0.32 5.42 16.81
C THR A 95 1.83 5.45 16.96
N LYS A 96 2.55 5.86 15.91
CA LYS A 96 3.95 6.27 15.98
C LYS A 96 4.09 7.70 16.49
N ASP A 97 3.10 8.56 16.21
CA ASP A 97 3.08 9.95 16.64
C ASP A 97 2.00 10.16 17.71
N PRO A 98 2.36 10.12 19.00
CA PRO A 98 1.41 10.39 20.09
C PRO A 98 0.89 11.82 20.13
N ASN A 99 1.53 12.76 19.43
CA ASN A 99 1.05 14.14 19.35
C ASN A 99 0.20 14.39 18.09
N GLY A 100 0.09 13.37 17.23
CA GLY A 100 -0.72 13.41 16.02
C GLY A 100 -2.22 13.37 16.35
N PRO A 101 -3.07 13.95 15.48
CA PRO A 101 -4.52 13.98 15.69
C PRO A 101 -5.19 12.61 15.51
N HIS A 102 -4.49 11.65 14.91
CA HIS A 102 -5.01 10.35 14.52
C HIS A 102 -4.02 9.24 14.88
N ALA A 103 -4.55 8.03 15.08
CA ALA A 103 -3.75 6.82 15.21
C ALA A 103 -3.38 6.25 13.85
N ASP A 104 -2.40 5.35 13.80
CA ASP A 104 -2.05 4.64 12.56
C ASP A 104 -3.02 3.49 12.28
N PHE A 105 -3.35 2.71 13.31
CA PHE A 105 -4.22 1.54 13.17
C PHE A 105 -4.87 1.12 14.49
N TRP A 106 -5.91 0.29 14.37
CA TRP A 106 -6.53 -0.42 15.48
C TRP A 106 -6.43 -1.93 15.29
N LEU A 107 -5.65 -2.59 16.15
CA LEU A 107 -5.49 -4.04 16.14
C LEU A 107 -6.48 -4.70 17.11
N THR A 108 -7.37 -5.55 16.59
CA THR A 108 -8.39 -6.26 17.38
C THR A 108 -8.31 -7.75 17.13
N LYS A 109 -9.00 -8.56 17.95
CA LYS A 109 -9.18 -10.00 17.70
C LYS A 109 -9.81 -10.33 16.33
N LYS A 110 -10.52 -9.38 15.71
CA LYS A 110 -11.32 -9.60 14.49
C LYS A 110 -10.60 -9.13 13.23
N SER A 111 -10.00 -7.95 13.29
CA SER A 111 -9.38 -7.30 12.13
C SER A 111 -8.27 -6.33 12.56
N PHE A 112 -7.41 -6.01 11.60
CA PHE A 112 -6.47 -4.89 11.63
C PHE A 112 -7.13 -3.73 10.88
N TYR A 113 -7.54 -2.70 11.60
CA TYR A 113 -8.24 -1.55 11.02
C TYR A 113 -7.26 -0.43 10.70
N ILE A 114 -7.31 0.04 9.46
CA ILE A 114 -6.61 1.26 9.05
C ILE A 114 -7.46 2.46 9.45
N VAL A 115 -6.84 3.43 10.14
CA VAL A 115 -7.52 4.68 10.52
C VAL A 115 -7.66 5.57 9.28
N ASP A 116 -8.75 6.33 9.23
CA ASP A 116 -9.12 7.20 8.10
C ASP A 116 -9.22 6.47 6.75
N TYR A 117 -9.72 5.24 6.79
CA TYR A 117 -9.97 4.43 5.59
C TYR A 117 -11.37 4.70 5.01
N ASP A 118 -11.44 5.08 3.73
CA ASP A 118 -12.67 5.25 2.96
C ASP A 118 -13.14 3.90 2.38
N GLY A 119 -14.11 3.27 3.07
CA GLY A 119 -14.63 1.95 2.73
C GLY A 119 -14.48 0.95 3.88
N ASP A 120 -14.28 -0.32 3.55
CA ASP A 120 -14.04 -1.37 4.54
C ASP A 120 -12.55 -1.46 4.93
N GLY A 121 -12.16 -0.65 5.91
CA GLY A 121 -10.81 -0.66 6.47
C GLY A 121 -10.45 -1.91 7.29
N ALA A 122 -11.32 -2.92 7.37
CA ALA A 122 -11.14 -4.10 8.21
C ALA A 122 -10.26 -5.18 7.53
N MET A 123 -8.94 -5.05 7.65
CA MET A 123 -8.02 -6.01 7.04
C MET A 123 -7.96 -7.31 7.86
N PRO A 124 -8.21 -8.49 7.24
CA PRO A 124 -8.02 -9.75 7.92
C PRO A 124 -6.53 -10.03 8.11
N TYR A 125 -6.17 -10.69 9.21
CA TYR A 125 -4.77 -11.03 9.49
C TYR A 125 -4.59 -12.44 10.04
N ILE A 126 -3.37 -12.94 9.97
CA ILE A 126 -2.94 -14.15 10.66
C ILE A 126 -2.00 -13.75 11.78
N LEU A 127 -2.28 -14.19 13.01
CA LEU A 127 -1.37 -14.14 14.14
C LEU A 127 -1.03 -15.56 14.58
N ASP A 128 0.19 -15.98 14.28
CA ASP A 128 0.73 -17.30 14.60
C ASP A 128 1.97 -17.12 15.48
N LYS A 129 1.89 -17.56 16.75
CA LYS A 129 2.89 -17.22 17.77
C LYS A 129 2.96 -15.72 18.01
N ASN A 130 4.05 -15.09 17.59
CA ASN A 130 4.28 -13.65 17.61
C ASN A 130 4.44 -13.08 16.19
N LYS A 131 4.17 -13.87 15.15
CA LYS A 131 4.26 -13.44 13.75
C LYS A 131 2.90 -12.94 13.29
N ILE A 132 2.87 -11.72 12.78
CA ILE A 132 1.68 -11.10 12.21
C ILE A 132 1.79 -11.04 10.69
N THR A 133 0.72 -11.37 9.98
CA THR A 133 0.60 -11.24 8.53
C THR A 133 -0.72 -10.56 8.21
N ILE A 134 -0.68 -9.34 7.69
CA ILE A 134 -1.85 -8.51 7.38
C ILE A 134 -2.10 -8.61 5.88
N PHE A 135 -3.35 -8.86 5.50
CA PHE A 135 -3.77 -8.95 4.11
C PHE A 135 -4.52 -7.67 3.74
N TYR A 136 -3.81 -6.70 3.19
CA TYR A 136 -4.40 -5.52 2.59
C TYR A 136 -5.15 -5.90 1.30
N ASN A 137 -5.79 -4.92 0.67
CA ASN A 137 -6.54 -5.14 -0.55
C ASN A 137 -5.65 -5.67 -1.68
N ASP A 138 -4.42 -5.19 -1.80
CA ASP A 138 -3.53 -5.49 -2.92
C ASP A 138 -2.11 -5.94 -2.54
N PHE A 139 -1.79 -6.01 -1.24
CA PHE A 139 -0.52 -6.54 -0.78
C PHE A 139 -0.61 -7.24 0.58
N ILE A 140 0.47 -7.93 0.95
CA ILE A 140 0.60 -8.62 2.23
C ILE A 140 1.77 -8.02 3.01
N GLN A 141 1.51 -7.55 4.23
CA GLN A 141 2.54 -7.08 5.15
C GLN A 141 2.84 -8.15 6.20
N LYS A 142 4.11 -8.37 6.51
CA LYS A 142 4.55 -9.38 7.48
C LYS A 142 5.44 -8.75 8.53
N GLY A 143 5.20 -9.11 9.79
CA GLY A 143 6.01 -8.63 10.91
C GLY A 143 6.15 -9.66 12.02
N ILE A 144 7.07 -9.37 12.93
CA ILE A 144 7.26 -10.10 14.19
C ILE A 144 7.00 -9.11 15.32
N ILE A 145 6.01 -9.39 16.17
CA ILE A 145 5.75 -8.65 17.39
C ILE A 145 6.84 -9.04 18.40
N THR A 146 7.61 -8.05 18.83
CA THR A 146 8.78 -8.23 19.71
C THR A 146 8.52 -7.76 21.13
N SER A 147 7.60 -6.81 21.32
CA SER A 147 7.16 -6.34 22.65
C SER A 147 5.72 -5.85 22.62
N THR A 148 5.02 -6.03 23.74
CA THR A 148 3.65 -5.54 24.00
C THR A 148 3.54 -4.98 25.42
N GLU A 149 4.63 -4.42 25.95
CA GLU A 149 4.73 -3.98 27.35
C GLU A 149 4.67 -2.46 27.47
N ASN A 150 4.27 -1.96 28.65
CA ASN A 150 4.25 -0.52 28.97
C ASN A 150 3.48 0.34 27.96
N ASP A 151 2.28 -0.10 27.57
CA ASP A 151 1.44 0.56 26.55
C ASP A 151 2.21 0.87 25.25
N THR A 152 3.18 0.02 24.92
CA THR A 152 3.99 0.06 23.71
C THR A 152 3.83 -1.25 22.93
N LEU A 153 3.67 -1.13 21.62
CA LEU A 153 3.68 -2.24 20.68
C LEU A 153 4.90 -2.10 19.77
N LYS A 154 5.78 -3.09 19.78
CA LYS A 154 6.95 -3.11 18.90
C LYS A 154 6.80 -4.21 17.86
N ILE A 155 7.00 -3.83 16.60
CA ILE A 155 6.90 -4.74 15.46
C ILE A 155 8.13 -4.58 14.58
N LYS A 156 8.83 -5.69 14.38
CA LYS A 156 9.85 -5.81 13.34
C LYS A 156 9.19 -6.23 12.04
N TRP A 157 8.86 -5.24 11.20
CA TRP A 157 8.34 -5.48 9.86
C TRP A 157 9.41 -6.07 8.95
N SER A 158 9.00 -6.91 8.00
CA SER A 158 9.93 -7.66 7.13
C SER A 158 10.59 -6.79 6.06
N ASP A 159 9.96 -5.66 5.74
CA ASP A 159 10.32 -4.70 4.70
C ASP A 159 10.94 -3.40 5.27
N ILE A 160 11.06 -3.29 6.60
CA ILE A 160 11.67 -2.14 7.28
C ILE A 160 12.93 -2.60 8.01
N GLU A 161 14.05 -1.91 7.83
CA GLU A 161 15.34 -2.27 8.45
C GLU A 161 15.32 -2.12 9.97
N ASN A 162 14.60 -1.14 10.50
CA ASN A 162 14.50 -0.90 11.93
C ASN A 162 13.19 -1.45 12.50
N GLU A 163 13.23 -1.81 13.78
CA GLU A 163 12.00 -2.10 14.52
C GLU A 163 11.15 -0.84 14.62
N THR A 164 9.85 -1.00 14.40
CA THR A 164 8.88 0.08 14.55
C THR A 164 8.27 0.01 15.93
N GLU A 165 8.31 1.13 16.64
CA GLU A 165 7.68 1.31 17.94
C GLU A 165 6.41 2.12 17.78
N TYR A 166 5.32 1.62 18.36
CA TYR A 166 4.05 2.30 18.47
C TYR A 166 3.70 2.47 19.94
N VAL A 167 3.16 3.63 20.27
CA VAL A 167 2.57 3.89 21.59
C VAL A 167 1.06 3.81 21.48
N LYS A 168 0.43 3.44 22.59
CA LYS A 168 -1.03 3.34 22.65
C LYS A 168 -1.64 4.73 22.45
N PHE A 169 -2.58 4.82 21.53
CA PHE A 169 -3.29 6.06 21.27
C PHE A 169 -4.34 6.25 22.37
N GLU A 170 -4.20 7.35 23.13
CA GLU A 170 -5.17 7.80 24.11
C GLU A 170 -5.97 8.97 23.52
N ASN A 171 -7.29 8.93 23.66
CA ASN A 171 -8.22 9.94 23.16
C ASN A 171 -9.02 10.55 24.31
#